data_AF-A0A5C5DC13-F1
#
_entry.id   AF-A0A5C5DC13-F1
#
_cell.length_a   1.000
_cell.length_b   1.000
_cell.length_c   1.000
_cell.angle_alpha   90.00
_cell.angle_beta   90.00
_cell.angle_gamma   90.00
#
_symmetry.space_group_name_H-M   'P 1'
#
loop_
_entity.id
_entity.type
_entity.pdbx_description
1 polymer ?
#
loop_
_entity_poly.entity_id
_entity_poly.type
_entity_poly.pdbx_seq_one_letter_code
_entity_poly.pdbx_strand_id
1 'polypeptide(L)'
;MTVKRFNQIALISAITEELNRQQPELPADDRMNVIIKAANDICAEYSRELVVASRGMGLTAWLASDDTGLSSKFMASVLSYGHFTAPNNYPRDPDDFGRCMRLVQAVPEFKGLIHLLVDHGPEWEAVANNWERWVELYSSGDGRELYKEMKASYAREAE
;
A
#
# COMPACT_ATOMS: atom_id res chain seq x y z
N MET A 1 -16.97 -14.46 5.25
CA MET A 1 -17.01 -13.69 3.99
C MET A 1 -17.14 -14.68 2.83
N THR A 2 -17.79 -14.32 1.72
CA THR A 2 -17.94 -15.24 0.57
C THR A 2 -16.70 -15.16 -0.30
N VAL A 3 -15.94 -16.25 -0.38
CA VAL A 3 -14.84 -16.40 -1.35
C VAL A 3 -15.39 -16.14 -2.75
N LYS A 4 -14.84 -15.13 -3.46
CA LYS A 4 -15.26 -14.82 -4.82
C LYS A 4 -14.57 -15.78 -5.77
N ARG A 5 -15.36 -16.60 -6.46
CA ARG A 5 -14.84 -17.52 -7.46
C ARG A 5 -15.10 -16.95 -8.85
N PHE A 6 -14.04 -16.48 -9.50
CA PHE A 6 -14.13 -16.02 -10.89
C PHE A 6 -14.11 -17.20 -11.87
N ASN A 7 -14.78 -17.03 -13.01
CA ASN A 7 -14.72 -17.99 -14.11
C ASN A 7 -13.45 -17.72 -14.91
N GLN A 8 -12.46 -18.59 -14.74
CA GLN A 8 -11.16 -18.49 -15.42
C GLN A 8 -11.29 -18.45 -16.94
N ILE A 9 -12.13 -19.29 -17.54
CA ILE A 9 -12.28 -19.35 -19.01
C ILE A 9 -12.82 -18.02 -19.53
N ALA A 10 -13.81 -17.45 -18.85
CA ALA A 10 -14.34 -16.14 -19.21
C ALA A 10 -13.28 -15.03 -19.11
N LEU A 11 -12.41 -15.06 -18.11
CA LEU A 11 -11.29 -14.12 -18.00
C LEU A 11 -10.27 -14.28 -19.13
N ILE A 12 -9.91 -15.51 -19.48
CA ILE A 12 -9.01 -15.80 -20.61
C ILE A 12 -9.61 -15.24 -21.90
N SER A 13 -10.89 -15.54 -22.19
CA SER A 13 -11.59 -15.04 -23.36
C SER A 13 -11.59 -13.51 -23.42
N ALA A 14 -11.92 -12.83 -22.31
CA ALA A 14 -11.96 -11.37 -22.27
C ALA A 14 -10.57 -10.74 -22.52
N ILE A 15 -9.49 -11.31 -21.95
CA ILE A 15 -8.13 -10.82 -22.20
C ILE A 15 -7.74 -11.04 -23.65
N THR A 16 -8.02 -12.22 -24.22
CA THR A 16 -7.70 -12.53 -25.62
C THR A 16 -8.46 -11.62 -26.59
N GLU A 17 -9.74 -11.36 -26.34
CA GLU A 17 -10.55 -10.42 -27.13
C GLU A 17 -9.95 -9.01 -27.10
N GLU A 18 -9.54 -8.52 -25.93
CA GLU A 18 -8.93 -7.21 -25.79
C GLU A 18 -7.57 -7.10 -26.49
N LEU A 19 -6.73 -8.13 -26.42
CA LEU A 19 -5.47 -8.17 -27.15
C LEU A 19 -5.67 -8.16 -28.67
N ASN A 20 -6.61 -8.97 -29.18
CA ASN A 20 -6.96 -8.99 -30.60
C ASN A 20 -7.55 -7.64 -31.07
N ARG A 21 -8.32 -6.96 -30.21
CA ARG A 21 -8.85 -5.62 -30.49
C ARG A 21 -7.74 -4.59 -30.64
N GLN A 22 -6.71 -4.65 -29.78
CA GLN A 22 -5.57 -3.73 -29.83
C GLN A 22 -4.61 -4.06 -30.98
N GLN A 23 -4.40 -5.35 -31.28
CA GLN A 23 -3.53 -5.85 -32.33
C GLN A 23 -4.27 -6.92 -33.14
N PRO A 24 -4.93 -6.52 -34.24
CA PRO A 24 -5.57 -7.47 -35.15
C PRO A 24 -4.57 -8.50 -35.69
N GLU A 25 -5.04 -9.74 -35.87
CA GLU A 25 -4.24 -10.88 -36.36
C GLU A 25 -3.12 -11.34 -35.42
N LEU A 26 -3.22 -11.05 -34.11
CA LEU A 26 -2.31 -11.61 -33.12
C LEU A 26 -2.34 -13.15 -33.20
N PRO A 27 -1.20 -13.83 -33.44
CA PRO A 27 -1.19 -15.26 -33.65
C PRO A 27 -1.44 -16.00 -32.33
N ALA A 28 -2.22 -17.09 -32.41
CA ALA A 28 -2.43 -18.01 -31.30
C ALA A 28 -1.23 -18.97 -31.19
N ASP A 29 -0.18 -18.51 -30.52
CA ASP A 29 1.04 -19.29 -30.24
C ASP A 29 1.27 -19.46 -28.72
N ASP A 30 2.45 -19.97 -28.35
CA ASP A 30 2.80 -20.29 -26.96
C ASP A 30 2.73 -19.09 -26.00
N ARG A 31 2.70 -17.84 -26.51
CA ARG A 31 2.49 -16.63 -25.69
C ARG A 31 1.12 -16.61 -25.02
N MET A 32 0.14 -17.37 -25.52
CA MET A 32 -1.18 -17.56 -24.88
C MET A 32 -1.07 -18.14 -23.46
N ASN A 33 -0.01 -18.89 -23.15
CA ASN A 33 0.23 -19.39 -21.80
C ASN A 33 0.39 -18.27 -20.77
N VAL A 34 0.83 -17.08 -21.17
CA VAL A 34 0.91 -15.90 -20.30
C VAL A 34 -0.48 -15.43 -19.88
N ILE A 35 -1.47 -15.48 -20.78
CA ILE A 35 -2.85 -15.11 -20.49
C ILE A 35 -3.46 -16.10 -19.49
N ILE A 36 -3.22 -17.39 -19.71
CA ILE A 36 -3.66 -18.45 -18.78
C ILE A 36 -3.03 -18.24 -17.40
N LYS A 37 -1.73 -17.93 -17.34
CA LYS A 37 -1.05 -17.62 -16.08
C LYS A 37 -1.68 -16.41 -15.39
N ALA A 38 -1.90 -15.31 -16.10
CA ALA A 38 -2.52 -14.11 -15.54
C ALA A 38 -3.92 -14.40 -14.98
N ALA A 39 -4.74 -15.17 -15.71
CA ALA A 39 -6.07 -15.57 -15.26
C ALA A 39 -6.02 -16.50 -14.04
N ASN A 40 -5.07 -17.44 -13.98
CA ASN A 40 -4.81 -18.27 -12.80
C ASN A 40 -4.46 -17.41 -11.58
N ASP A 41 -3.51 -16.48 -11.74
CA ASP A 41 -3.04 -15.62 -10.66
C ASP A 41 -4.18 -14.75 -10.10
N ILE A 42 -5.01 -14.16 -10.98
CA ILE A 42 -6.19 -13.38 -10.56
C ILE A 42 -7.20 -14.26 -9.81
N CYS A 43 -7.51 -15.45 -10.34
CA CYS A 43 -8.45 -16.35 -9.67
C CYS A 43 -7.95 -16.79 -8.30
N ALA A 44 -6.65 -17.11 -8.18
CA ALA A 44 -6.02 -17.49 -6.93
C ALA A 44 -6.07 -16.34 -5.91
N GLU A 45 -5.70 -15.13 -6.32
CA GLU A 45 -5.63 -13.96 -5.45
C GLU A 45 -6.99 -13.56 -4.88
N TYR A 46 -8.05 -13.63 -5.68
CA TYR A 46 -9.40 -13.32 -5.20
C TYR A 46 -10.12 -14.51 -4.53
N SER A 47 -9.51 -15.69 -4.56
CA SER A 47 -10.01 -16.87 -3.85
C SER A 47 -9.58 -16.91 -2.38
N ARG A 48 -8.47 -16.24 -2.02
CA ARG A 48 -8.07 -16.07 -0.63
C ARG A 48 -8.84 -14.91 0.02
N GLU A 49 -8.89 -14.92 1.35
CA GLU A 49 -9.42 -13.79 2.10
C GLU A 49 -8.42 -12.62 2.10
N LEU A 50 -8.96 -11.40 2.09
CA LEU A 50 -8.18 -10.19 2.28
C LEU A 50 -7.75 -10.11 3.74
N VAL A 51 -6.44 -10.04 3.99
CA VAL A 51 -5.86 -9.92 5.32
C VAL A 51 -5.64 -8.45 5.60
N VAL A 52 -6.58 -7.81 6.29
CA VAL A 52 -6.46 -6.40 6.70
C VAL A 52 -5.68 -6.27 8.00
N ALA A 53 -5.01 -5.12 8.20
CA ALA A 53 -4.37 -4.86 9.47
C ALA A 53 -5.40 -4.80 10.61
N SER A 54 -5.04 -5.37 11.75
CA SER A 54 -5.85 -5.31 12.97
C SER A 54 -5.01 -4.83 14.14
N ARG A 55 -5.65 -4.15 15.09
CA ARG A 55 -4.97 -3.53 16.22
C ARG A 55 -4.21 -4.59 17.04
N GLY A 56 -2.92 -4.37 17.26
CA GLY A 56 -2.08 -5.26 18.07
C GLY A 56 -1.71 -6.59 17.42
N MET A 57 -1.90 -6.77 16.10
CA MET A 57 -1.49 -8.01 15.42
C MET A 57 0.04 -8.22 15.39
N GLY A 58 0.83 -7.16 15.64
CA GLY A 58 2.28 -7.20 15.67
C GLY A 58 2.93 -7.08 14.28
N LEU A 59 4.23 -6.76 14.28
CA LEU A 59 4.98 -6.42 13.06
C LEU A 59 5.00 -7.57 12.04
N THR A 60 5.26 -8.80 12.48
CA THR A 60 5.34 -9.96 11.59
C THR A 60 4.01 -10.24 10.89
N ALA A 61 2.90 -10.19 11.63
CA ALA A 61 1.58 -10.40 11.04
C ALA A 61 1.19 -9.24 10.12
N TRP A 62 1.51 -7.99 10.51
CA TRP A 62 1.26 -6.81 9.68
C TRP A 62 2.05 -6.87 8.37
N LEU A 63 3.33 -7.26 8.39
CA LEU A 63 4.17 -7.43 7.20
C LEU A 63 3.62 -8.48 6.22
N ALA A 64 2.89 -9.48 6.74
CA ALA A 64 2.23 -10.52 5.97
C ALA A 64 0.79 -10.16 5.53
N SER A 65 0.30 -8.97 5.91
CA SER A 65 -1.05 -8.50 5.57
C SER A 65 -1.09 -7.75 4.22
N ASP A 66 -2.30 -7.56 3.70
CA ASP A 66 -2.58 -6.79 2.48
C ASP A 66 -2.62 -5.28 2.72
N ASP A 67 -2.47 -4.84 3.97
CA ASP A 67 -2.58 -3.44 4.38
C ASP A 67 -1.20 -2.79 4.57
N THR A 68 -0.34 -3.03 3.59
CA THR A 68 1.03 -2.49 3.54
C THR A 68 1.24 -1.67 2.27
N GLY A 69 2.17 -0.73 2.33
CA GLY A 69 2.61 0.09 1.20
C GLY A 69 4.06 0.51 1.36
N LEU A 70 4.67 1.06 0.30
CA LEU A 70 6.10 1.41 0.30
C LEU A 70 6.47 2.36 1.45
N SER A 71 5.67 3.40 1.68
CA SER A 71 5.86 4.36 2.78
C SER A 71 5.77 3.71 4.15
N SER A 72 4.72 2.93 4.40
CA SER A 72 4.54 2.23 5.68
C SER A 72 5.62 1.15 5.92
N LYS A 73 6.14 0.50 4.86
CA LYS A 73 7.23 -0.47 4.98
C LYS A 73 8.54 0.23 5.35
N PHE A 74 8.82 1.40 4.77
CA PHE A 74 9.94 2.22 5.20
C PHE A 74 9.81 2.64 6.66
N MET A 75 8.65 3.19 7.04
CA MET A 75 8.37 3.55 8.43
C MET A 75 8.58 2.36 9.38
N ALA A 76 8.02 1.20 9.07
CA ALA A 76 8.21 0.00 9.87
C ALA A 76 9.70 -0.43 9.97
N SER A 77 10.49 -0.24 8.90
CA SER A 77 11.93 -0.55 8.92
C SER A 77 12.68 0.36 9.90
N VAL A 78 12.32 1.65 9.96
CA VAL A 78 12.91 2.62 10.91
C VAL A 78 12.46 2.33 12.33
N LEU A 79 11.14 2.21 12.56
CA LEU A 79 10.57 2.05 13.90
C LEU A 79 10.88 0.68 14.54
N SER A 80 11.25 -0.31 13.74
CA SER A 80 11.81 -1.59 14.21
C SER A 80 13.32 -1.55 14.43
N TYR A 81 13.94 -0.36 14.47
CA TYR A 81 15.38 -0.17 14.61
C TYR A 81 16.21 -0.96 13.57
N GLY A 82 15.70 -1.03 12.34
CA GLY A 82 16.40 -1.66 11.22
C GLY A 82 16.38 -3.19 11.22
N HIS A 83 15.41 -3.84 11.87
CA HIS A 83 15.24 -5.31 11.80
C HIS A 83 15.07 -5.83 10.37
N PHE A 84 14.63 -4.97 9.45
CA PHE A 84 14.65 -5.18 8.01
C PHE A 84 14.91 -3.84 7.31
N THR A 85 15.14 -3.88 6.00
CA THR A 85 15.36 -2.67 5.20
C THR A 85 14.25 -2.49 4.18
N ALA A 86 13.88 -1.24 3.93
CA ALA A 86 12.98 -0.85 2.86
C ALA A 86 13.49 0.44 2.19
N PRO A 87 13.22 0.67 0.89
CA PRO A 87 13.63 1.90 0.22
C PRO A 87 12.92 3.12 0.83
N ASN A 88 13.62 4.25 0.93
CA ASN A 88 13.08 5.49 1.48
C ASN A 88 11.96 6.08 0.61
N ASN A 89 10.74 5.63 0.88
CA ASN A 89 9.50 6.17 0.34
C ASN A 89 8.74 6.80 1.49
N TYR A 90 8.07 7.91 1.24
CA TYR A 90 7.21 8.63 2.19
C TYR A 90 5.76 8.63 1.70
N PRO A 91 4.76 8.91 2.57
CA PRO A 91 3.36 8.91 2.15
C PRO A 91 3.07 10.10 1.23
N ARG A 92 2.61 9.85 0.00
CA ARG A 92 2.38 10.91 -1.00
C ARG A 92 0.97 11.49 -0.98
N ASP A 93 0.05 10.74 -0.38
CA ASP A 93 -1.37 11.06 -0.30
C ASP A 93 -2.00 10.50 1.01
N PRO A 94 -3.26 10.86 1.32
CA PRO A 94 -3.98 10.33 2.47
C PRO A 94 -4.04 8.81 2.57
N ASP A 95 -4.09 8.09 1.45
CA ASP A 95 -4.22 6.62 1.47
C ASP A 95 -2.90 5.98 1.91
N ASP A 96 -1.77 6.48 1.41
CA ASP A 96 -0.45 6.09 1.87
C ASP A 96 -0.25 6.42 3.35
N PHE A 97 -0.67 7.60 3.80
CA PHE A 97 -0.62 7.99 5.21
C PHE A 97 -1.52 7.08 6.07
N GLY A 98 -2.71 6.74 5.58
CA GLY A 98 -3.63 5.82 6.25
C GLY A 98 -3.01 4.45 6.52
N ARG A 99 -2.19 3.92 5.60
CA ARG A 99 -1.43 2.67 5.84
C ARG A 99 -0.36 2.84 6.92
N CYS A 100 0.34 3.98 6.97
CA CYS A 100 1.28 4.30 8.06
C CYS A 100 0.56 4.39 9.42
N MET A 101 -0.63 4.99 9.47
CA MET A 101 -1.43 5.04 10.70
C MET A 101 -1.88 3.64 11.14
N ARG A 102 -2.38 2.81 10.21
CA ARG A 102 -2.81 1.43 10.51
C ARG A 102 -1.65 0.53 10.93
N LEU A 103 -0.42 0.77 10.43
CA LEU A 103 0.79 0.14 10.97
C LEU A 103 0.96 0.44 12.47
N VAL A 104 0.85 1.70 12.91
CA VAL A 104 1.00 2.07 14.33
C VAL A 104 -0.13 1.46 15.19
N GLN A 105 -1.32 1.30 14.63
CA GLN A 105 -2.40 0.58 15.29
C GLN A 105 -2.10 -0.92 15.41
N ALA A 106 -1.53 -1.52 14.35
CA ALA A 106 -1.12 -2.92 14.31
C ALA A 106 0.04 -3.24 15.24
N VAL A 107 0.95 -2.29 15.45
CA VAL A 107 2.15 -2.40 16.30
C VAL A 107 2.18 -1.23 17.31
N PRO A 108 1.38 -1.27 18.39
CA PRO A 108 1.24 -0.16 19.34
C PRO A 108 2.55 0.34 19.96
N GLU A 109 3.57 -0.51 20.01
CA GLU A 109 4.93 -0.19 20.46
C GLU A 109 5.56 0.95 19.63
N PHE A 110 5.15 1.11 18.38
CA PHE A 110 5.65 2.14 17.48
C PHE A 110 5.10 3.54 17.76
N LYS A 111 4.01 3.67 18.55
CA LYS A 111 3.35 4.96 18.79
C LYS A 111 4.30 6.02 19.37
N GLY A 112 5.22 5.63 20.25
CA GLY A 112 6.19 6.55 20.86
C GLY A 112 7.41 6.86 19.99
N LEU A 113 7.55 6.22 18.83
CA LEU A 113 8.77 6.20 18.04
C LEU A 113 8.71 7.06 16.76
N ILE A 114 7.57 7.72 16.50
CA ILE A 114 7.35 8.53 15.28
C ILE A 114 8.45 9.59 15.08
N HIS A 115 8.97 10.16 16.18
CA HIS A 115 10.04 11.16 16.16
C HIS A 115 11.34 10.66 15.48
N LEU A 116 11.59 9.34 15.43
CA LEU A 116 12.75 8.78 14.75
C LEU A 116 12.74 8.99 13.22
N LEU A 117 11.58 9.32 12.65
CA LEU A 117 11.44 9.54 11.21
C LEU A 117 12.09 10.87 10.76
N VAL A 118 12.30 11.83 11.67
CA VAL A 118 12.88 13.15 11.35
C VAL A 118 14.22 13.05 10.63
N ASP A 119 15.05 12.07 10.98
CA ASP A 119 16.39 11.91 10.41
C ASP A 119 16.40 11.29 8.99
N HIS A 120 15.23 11.07 8.38
CA HIS A 120 15.10 10.36 7.10
C HIS A 120 14.70 11.25 5.92
N GLY A 121 14.93 12.56 6.04
CA GLY A 121 14.75 13.55 4.99
C GLY A 121 13.54 14.45 5.19
N PRO A 122 13.42 15.52 4.38
CA PRO A 122 12.46 16.61 4.60
C PRO A 122 11.00 16.13 4.64
N GLU A 123 10.65 15.15 3.81
CA GLU A 123 9.27 14.63 3.80
C GLU A 123 8.94 13.82 5.07
N TRP A 124 9.90 13.08 5.61
CA TRP A 124 9.68 12.34 6.86
C TRP A 124 9.75 13.22 8.10
N GLU A 125 10.58 14.27 8.09
CA GLU A 125 10.53 15.34 9.07
C GLU A 125 9.15 16.01 9.09
N ALA A 126 8.62 16.37 7.93
CA ALA A 126 7.27 16.91 7.80
C ALA A 126 6.21 15.94 8.36
N VAL A 127 6.30 14.65 8.04
CA VAL A 127 5.38 13.62 8.58
C VAL A 127 5.46 13.56 10.10
N ALA A 128 6.66 13.49 10.67
CA ALA A 128 6.85 13.35 12.10
C ALA A 128 6.34 14.58 12.87
N ASN A 129 6.65 15.78 12.38
CA ASN A 129 6.28 17.05 13.00
C ASN A 129 4.77 17.32 12.94
N ASN A 130 4.06 16.77 11.94
CA ASN A 130 2.61 16.98 11.76
C ASN A 130 1.78 15.74 12.12
N TRP A 131 2.38 14.69 12.67
CA TRP A 131 1.76 13.37 12.84
C TRP A 131 0.37 13.41 13.48
N GLU A 132 0.25 14.01 14.68
CA GLU A 132 -1.02 14.03 15.42
C GLU A 132 -2.12 14.79 14.68
N ARG A 133 -1.76 15.91 14.03
CA ARG A 133 -2.70 16.70 13.22
C ARG A 133 -3.18 15.90 12.01
N TRP A 134 -2.29 15.20 11.33
CA TRP A 134 -2.65 14.40 10.17
C TRP A 134 -3.47 13.17 10.53
N VAL A 135 -3.20 12.55 11.70
CA VAL A 135 -4.04 11.48 12.27
C VAL A 135 -5.46 11.99 12.53
N GLU A 136 -5.62 13.19 13.08
CA GLU A 136 -6.93 13.81 13.31
C GLU A 136 -7.69 14.05 12.00
N LEU A 137 -7.05 14.64 10.99
CA LEU A 137 -7.67 14.87 9.68
C LEU A 137 -8.06 13.57 8.98
N TYR A 138 -7.20 12.56 9.03
CA TYR A 138 -7.50 11.24 8.46
C TYR A 138 -8.71 10.60 9.18
N SER A 139 -8.70 10.62 10.52
CA SER A 139 -9.73 9.98 11.35
C SER A 139 -11.08 10.66 11.25
N SER A 140 -11.11 11.97 10.97
CA SER A 140 -12.34 12.74 10.71
C SER A 140 -12.87 12.60 9.27
N GLY A 141 -12.14 11.89 8.40
CA GLY A 141 -12.51 11.71 7.00
C GLY A 141 -12.21 12.90 6.11
N ASP A 142 -11.45 13.90 6.59
CA ASP A 142 -11.06 15.07 5.81
C ASP A 142 -9.80 14.82 4.98
N GLY A 143 -9.87 13.83 4.09
CA GLY A 143 -8.77 13.46 3.21
C GLY A 143 -8.35 14.59 2.27
N ARG A 144 -9.26 15.51 1.92
CA ARG A 144 -8.94 16.64 1.04
C ARG A 144 -8.07 17.66 1.75
N GLU A 145 -8.40 18.00 3.00
CA GLU A 145 -7.58 18.93 3.76
C GLU A 145 -6.24 18.29 4.16
N LEU A 146 -6.25 17.02 4.56
CA LEU A 146 -5.01 16.26 4.78
C LEU A 146 -4.09 16.31 3.56
N TYR A 147 -4.62 16.04 2.36
CA TYR A 147 -3.83 16.10 1.14
C TYR A 147 -3.19 17.48 0.93
N LYS A 148 -3.95 18.57 1.13
CA LYS A 148 -3.40 19.93 0.99
C LYS A 148 -2.30 20.20 2.02
N GLU A 149 -2.51 19.86 3.29
CA GLU A 149 -1.52 20.06 4.35
C GLU A 149 -0.23 19.27 4.03
N MET A 150 -0.35 18.01 3.60
CA MET A 150 0.79 17.20 3.17
C MET A 150 1.56 17.87 2.02
N LYS A 151 0.86 18.29 0.95
CA LYS A 151 1.50 18.95 -0.19
C LYS A 151 2.18 20.27 0.20
N ALA A 152 1.57 21.05 1.09
CA ALA A 152 2.15 22.30 1.59
C ALA A 152 3.39 22.07 2.46
N SER A 153 3.39 21.04 3.31
CA SER A 153 4.55 20.70 4.13
C SER A 153 5.71 20.15 3.30
N TYR A 154 5.46 19.30 2.31
CA TYR A 154 6.53 18.79 1.45
C TYR A 154 7.15 19.84 0.53
N ALA A 155 6.40 20.88 0.17
CA ALA A 155 6.92 21.97 -0.65
C ALA A 155 7.83 22.93 0.14
N ARG A 156 7.59 23.10 1.45
CA ARG A 156 8.34 24.03 2.31
C ARG A 156 9.76 23.55 2.61
N GLU A 157 9.98 22.25 2.59
CA GLU A 157 11.26 21.63 2.99
C GLU A 157 12.13 21.23 1.76
N ALA A 158 11.70 21.63 0.55
CA ALA A 158 12.45 21.43 -0.70
C ALA A 158 13.29 22.67 -1.11
N GLU A 159 13.24 23.75 -0.31
CA GLU A 159 14.02 24.99 -0.45
C GLU A 159 15.18 25.01 0.57
#